data_AF-A0A847K3H0-F1
#
_entry.id   AF-A0A847K3H0-F1
#
_cell.length_a   1.000
_cell.length_b   1.000
_cell.length_c   1.000
_cell.angle_alpha   90.00
_cell.angle_beta   90.00
_cell.angle_gamma   90.00
#
_symmetry.space_group_name_H-M   'P 1'
#
loop_
_entity.id
_entity.type
_entity.pdbx_description
1 polymer ?
#
loop_
_entity_poly.entity_id
_entity_poly.type
_entity_poly.pdbx_seq_one_letter_code
_entity_poly.pdbx_strand_id
1 'polypeptide(L)'
;MVGAESSHLAAPVVGEGLTSNGEDPFSSGDLLSDGEPRNGDELHGDAPRAGEQSPGGEQSPGGEGNYLEVTDCSGCGVCVSACPEKALSLTETAEGLFQLDHDLRACRSCRNCVKLCTLGTLSAGESVAWQDLMESHIQTLAVVPLVDCPNCGARYDKREGDLCALCTFRQENPFGAASPEQMAGAISQARVRAMRRSQMREGETTR
;
A
#
# COMPACT_ATOMS: atom_id res chain seq x y z
N MET A 1 55.01 26.58 18.21
CA MET A 1 55.25 27.77 17.35
C MET A 1 54.74 27.36 15.98
N VAL A 2 53.60 27.78 15.45
CA VAL A 2 52.80 29.03 15.47
C VAL A 2 51.34 28.63 15.11
N GLY A 3 50.31 29.14 15.82
CA GLY A 3 49.36 30.16 15.33
C GLY A 3 48.25 29.52 14.45
N ALA A 4 47.00 29.27 14.88
CA ALA A 4 45.91 30.16 15.31
C ALA A 4 45.41 31.12 14.20
N GLU A 5 44.07 31.29 14.15
CA GLU A 5 43.23 32.28 13.41
C GLU A 5 42.74 31.92 11.99
N SER A 6 41.57 32.33 11.49
CA SER A 6 40.21 32.56 12.00
C SER A 6 39.40 33.07 10.80
N SER A 7 38.08 33.11 10.98
CA SER A 7 37.15 34.12 10.41
C SER A 7 36.39 33.81 9.12
N HIS A 8 35.09 33.62 9.38
CA HIS A 8 33.96 33.96 8.52
C HIS A 8 34.02 35.42 8.06
N LEU A 9 33.49 35.71 6.87
CA LEU A 9 32.69 36.91 6.62
C LEU A 9 31.78 36.70 5.40
N ALA A 10 30.48 36.70 5.68
CA ALA A 10 29.41 36.89 4.70
C ALA A 10 29.36 38.35 4.25
N ALA A 11 28.96 38.58 3.00
CA ALA A 11 28.47 39.86 2.53
C ALA A 11 27.22 39.65 1.65
N PRO A 12 26.24 40.58 1.70
CA PRO A 12 24.98 40.49 0.99
C PRO A 12 25.08 41.15 -0.39
N VAL A 13 24.29 40.68 -1.35
CA VAL A 13 23.99 41.44 -2.58
C VAL A 13 22.47 41.55 -2.72
N VAL A 14 21.99 42.76 -2.45
CA VAL A 14 20.69 43.27 -2.89
C VAL A 14 20.75 43.53 -4.39
N GLY A 15 19.69 43.16 -5.11
CA GLY A 15 19.51 43.43 -6.53
C GLY A 15 18.03 43.64 -6.83
N GLU A 16 17.69 44.88 -7.11
CA GLU A 16 16.34 45.43 -7.29
C GLU A 16 15.72 44.99 -8.62
N GLY A 17 14.38 44.98 -8.67
CA GLY A 17 13.60 44.35 -9.72
C GLY A 17 13.54 45.09 -11.06
N LEU A 18 12.92 44.43 -12.04
CA LEU A 18 12.37 45.05 -13.25
C LEU A 18 11.16 44.23 -13.72
N THR A 19 10.00 44.88 -13.64
CA THR A 19 8.72 44.48 -14.22
C THR A 19 8.80 44.41 -15.75
N SER A 20 8.20 43.39 -16.37
CA SER A 20 7.74 43.50 -17.75
C SER A 20 6.34 42.92 -17.87
N ASN A 21 5.38 43.82 -18.02
CA ASN A 21 4.05 43.56 -18.55
C ASN A 21 4.21 43.27 -20.05
N GLY A 22 3.62 42.17 -20.50
CA GLY A 22 3.39 41.86 -21.90
C GLY A 22 1.89 41.72 -22.10
N GLU A 23 1.30 42.74 -22.71
CA GLU A 23 -0.13 42.90 -22.98
C GLU A 23 -0.46 42.33 -24.38
N ASP A 24 -1.65 41.73 -24.48
CA ASP A 24 -2.57 41.61 -25.64
C ASP A 24 -2.19 40.71 -26.84
N PRO A 25 -3.17 40.14 -27.60
CA PRO A 25 -4.56 40.57 -27.78
C PRO A 25 -5.62 39.43 -27.77
N PHE A 26 -6.86 39.72 -27.36
CA PHE A 26 -8.11 39.28 -28.01
C PHE A 26 -9.28 39.74 -27.13
N SER A 27 -9.68 41.00 -27.34
CA SER A 27 -10.93 41.55 -26.84
C SER A 27 -11.84 41.88 -28.03
N SER A 28 -13.14 41.65 -27.81
CA SER A 28 -14.33 42.21 -28.48
C SER A 28 -15.16 41.20 -29.25
N GLY A 29 -16.31 40.86 -28.66
CA GLY A 29 -17.36 40.06 -29.28
C GLY A 29 -18.62 39.98 -28.40
N ASP A 30 -19.13 41.12 -27.92
CA ASP A 30 -20.47 41.23 -27.37
C ASP A 30 -21.50 41.15 -28.51
N LEU A 31 -22.33 40.10 -28.52
CA LEU A 31 -23.65 40.16 -29.14
C LEU A 31 -24.67 39.42 -28.26
N LEU A 32 -25.51 40.24 -27.65
CA LEU A 32 -26.76 39.90 -26.99
C LEU A 32 -27.66 39.06 -27.91
N SER A 33 -28.24 37.99 -27.39
CA SER A 33 -29.51 37.46 -27.87
C SER A 33 -30.24 36.75 -26.73
N ASP A 34 -31.40 37.30 -26.45
CA ASP A 34 -32.38 36.92 -25.44
C ASP A 34 -32.81 35.45 -25.51
N GLY A 35 -32.91 34.81 -24.35
CA GLY A 35 -33.48 33.48 -24.19
C GLY A 35 -33.85 33.23 -22.72
N GLU A 36 -35.11 33.50 -22.38
CA GLU A 36 -35.73 33.31 -21.07
C GLU A 36 -35.46 31.94 -20.41
N PRO A 37 -35.32 31.89 -19.07
CA PRO A 37 -35.22 30.63 -18.33
C PRO A 37 -36.61 29.98 -18.19
N ARG A 38 -36.70 28.72 -18.59
CA ARG A 38 -37.86 27.87 -18.31
C ARG A 38 -37.63 27.11 -17.00
N ASN A 39 -38.44 27.44 -16.00
CA ASN A 39 -38.61 26.67 -14.76
C ASN A 39 -39.23 25.29 -15.03
N GLY A 40 -38.86 24.30 -14.22
CA GLY A 40 -39.38 22.92 -14.18
C GLY A 40 -38.30 21.92 -14.60
N ASP A 41 -37.80 20.98 -13.79
CA ASP A 41 -38.36 20.31 -12.63
C ASP A 41 -37.23 20.01 -11.62
N GLU A 42 -37.34 20.54 -10.40
CA GLU A 42 -36.80 19.88 -9.21
C GLU A 42 -37.42 18.49 -9.14
N LEU A 43 -36.62 17.43 -9.00
CA LEU A 43 -36.98 16.19 -8.29
C LEU A 43 -35.83 15.15 -8.35
N HIS A 44 -35.36 14.74 -7.16
CA HIS A 44 -34.53 13.56 -6.79
C HIS A 44 -33.00 13.71 -6.85
N GLY A 45 -32.23 13.57 -5.76
CA GLY A 45 -32.58 13.12 -4.41
C GLY A 45 -31.50 13.48 -3.39
N ASP A 46 -31.98 13.67 -2.18
CA ASP A 46 -31.27 14.08 -0.99
C ASP A 46 -30.00 13.28 -0.72
N ALA A 47 -28.94 14.01 -0.37
CA ALA A 47 -27.78 13.46 0.31
C ALA A 47 -28.23 12.67 1.55
N PRO A 48 -27.62 11.51 1.85
CA PRO A 48 -28.00 10.76 3.04
C PRO A 48 -27.75 11.63 4.27
N ARG A 49 -28.86 12.05 4.88
CA ARG A 49 -28.94 12.62 6.21
C ARG A 49 -28.14 11.70 7.14
N ALA A 50 -27.14 12.28 7.80
CA ALA A 50 -26.36 11.61 8.83
C ALA A 50 -27.31 11.05 9.90
N GLY A 51 -27.68 9.79 9.74
CA GLY A 51 -28.44 9.01 10.69
C GLY A 51 -27.56 8.74 11.89
N GLU A 52 -27.73 9.58 12.90
CA GLU A 52 -28.06 9.14 14.26
C GLU A 52 -27.48 7.76 14.60
N GLN A 53 -26.21 7.78 15.01
CA GLN A 53 -25.58 6.65 15.68
C GLN A 53 -26.46 6.26 16.87
N SER A 54 -27.06 5.08 16.81
CA SER A 54 -27.73 4.47 17.96
C SER A 54 -26.72 4.25 19.08
N PRO A 55 -26.91 4.82 20.29
CA PRO A 55 -26.15 4.42 21.45
C PRO A 55 -26.90 3.25 22.09
N GLY A 56 -26.46 2.02 21.81
CA GLY A 56 -27.25 0.86 22.24
C GLY A 56 -26.61 -0.49 21.97
N GLY A 57 -25.32 -0.62 22.27
CA GLY A 57 -24.67 -1.90 22.49
C GLY A 57 -23.89 -1.79 23.78
N GLU A 58 -24.42 -2.35 24.84
CA GLU A 58 -23.77 -2.64 26.11
C GLU A 58 -22.40 -3.29 25.86
N GLN A 59 -21.35 -2.47 25.79
CA GLN A 59 -19.97 -2.93 25.64
C GLN A 59 -19.47 -3.33 27.02
N SER A 60 -19.42 -4.64 27.25
CA SER A 60 -18.62 -5.23 28.31
C SER A 60 -17.16 -4.75 28.16
N PRO A 61 -16.47 -4.29 29.21
CA PRO A 61 -15.07 -3.91 29.15
C PRO A 61 -14.23 -5.19 29.12
N GLY A 62 -14.19 -5.82 27.96
CA GLY A 62 -13.34 -6.96 27.66
C GLY A 62 -12.61 -6.74 26.35
N GLY A 63 -11.30 -6.54 26.44
CA GLY A 63 -10.40 -6.52 25.29
C GLY A 63 -10.26 -7.95 24.77
N GLU A 64 -11.05 -8.29 23.76
CA GLU A 64 -10.98 -9.58 23.05
C GLU A 64 -10.21 -9.41 21.74
N GLY A 65 -9.06 -8.74 21.80
CA GLY A 65 -8.11 -8.73 20.69
C GLY A 65 -7.47 -10.11 20.55
N ASN A 66 -7.13 -10.50 19.33
CA ASN A 66 -6.31 -11.67 19.04
C ASN A 66 -4.95 -11.20 18.57
N TYR A 67 -3.87 -11.89 18.92
CA TYR A 67 -2.58 -11.63 18.28
C TYR A 67 -2.68 -11.87 16.78
N LEU A 68 -1.83 -11.18 16.03
CA LEU A 68 -1.65 -11.44 14.61
C LEU A 68 -0.26 -12.02 14.38
N GLU A 69 -0.18 -12.96 13.45
CA GLU A 69 1.07 -13.55 12.99
C GLU A 69 1.28 -13.17 11.54
N VAL A 70 2.49 -12.74 11.20
CA VAL A 70 2.82 -12.24 9.87
C VAL A 70 4.11 -12.89 9.37
N THR A 71 4.09 -13.34 8.12
CA THR A 71 5.24 -13.93 7.43
C THR A 71 5.38 -13.27 6.06
N ASP A 72 6.55 -12.71 5.73
CA ASP A 72 6.81 -12.09 4.42
C ASP A 72 5.83 -10.96 4.03
N CYS A 73 5.63 -9.99 4.92
CA CYS A 73 4.78 -8.82 4.66
C CYS A 73 5.37 -7.92 3.56
N SER A 74 4.58 -7.58 2.54
CA SER A 74 4.96 -6.62 1.50
C SER A 74 4.77 -5.15 1.88
N GLY A 75 4.14 -4.87 3.03
CA GLY A 75 3.84 -3.49 3.45
C GLY A 75 2.75 -2.78 2.62
N CYS A 76 1.90 -3.50 1.88
CA CYS A 76 0.89 -2.90 1.00
C CYS A 76 -0.22 -2.06 1.71
N GLY A 77 -0.37 -2.18 3.03
CA GLY A 77 -1.31 -1.38 3.82
C GLY A 77 -2.79 -1.77 3.73
N VAL A 78 -3.16 -2.81 2.97
CA VAL A 78 -4.57 -3.26 2.85
C VAL A 78 -5.17 -3.60 4.22
N CYS A 79 -4.39 -4.23 5.11
CA CYS A 79 -4.83 -4.59 6.44
C CYS A 79 -5.19 -3.38 7.32
N VAL A 80 -4.49 -2.25 7.16
CA VAL A 80 -4.76 -0.98 7.85
C VAL A 80 -6.10 -0.42 7.41
N SER A 81 -6.31 -0.31 6.09
CA SER A 81 -7.58 0.17 5.51
C SER A 81 -8.76 -0.75 5.81
N ALA A 82 -8.51 -2.06 5.96
CA ALA A 82 -9.52 -3.07 6.25
C ALA A 82 -10.02 -3.04 7.70
N CYS A 83 -9.26 -2.45 8.62
CA CYS A 83 -9.55 -2.51 10.05
C CYS A 83 -10.57 -1.42 10.44
N PRO A 84 -11.82 -1.78 10.80
CA PRO A 84 -12.85 -0.80 11.14
C PRO A 84 -12.51 -0.01 12.41
N GLU A 85 -11.81 -0.66 13.34
CA GLU A 85 -11.40 -0.09 14.64
C GLU A 85 -10.06 0.66 14.57
N LYS A 86 -9.43 0.69 13.38
CA LYS A 86 -8.09 1.30 13.18
C LYS A 86 -7.02 0.77 14.12
N ALA A 87 -7.14 -0.50 14.52
CA ALA A 87 -6.18 -1.19 15.39
C ALA A 87 -4.83 -1.51 14.70
N LEU A 88 -4.68 -1.24 13.40
CA LEU A 88 -3.46 -1.48 12.64
C LEU A 88 -2.94 -0.16 12.10
N SER A 89 -1.63 0.06 12.20
CA SER A 89 -0.97 1.25 11.67
C SER A 89 0.29 0.87 10.90
N LEU A 90 0.49 1.52 9.75
CA LEU A 90 1.72 1.42 8.98
C LEU A 90 2.41 2.78 9.03
N THR A 91 3.53 2.88 9.74
CA THR A 91 4.25 4.13 10.02
C THR A 91 5.68 4.05 9.51
N GLU A 92 6.24 5.18 9.11
CA GLU A 92 7.65 5.28 8.72
C GLU A 92 8.52 5.50 9.97
N THR A 93 9.58 4.71 10.12
CA THR A 93 10.56 4.82 11.21
C THR A 93 11.63 5.86 10.87
N ALA A 94 12.45 6.22 11.85
CA ALA A 94 13.54 7.19 11.64
C ALA A 94 14.58 6.70 10.61
N GLU A 95 14.66 5.39 10.40
CA GLU A 95 15.56 4.74 9.45
C GLU A 95 14.97 4.63 8.03
N GLY A 96 13.78 5.19 7.77
CA GLY A 96 13.10 5.12 6.48
C GLY A 96 12.50 3.75 6.17
N LEU A 97 12.29 2.92 7.20
CA LEU A 97 11.58 1.64 7.08
C LEU A 97 10.11 1.84 7.44
N PHE A 98 9.24 0.98 6.95
CA PHE A 98 7.82 1.00 7.30
C PHE A 98 7.50 -0.10 8.29
N GLN A 99 7.04 0.29 9.47
CA GLN A 99 6.66 -0.58 10.55
C GLN A 99 5.15 -0.78 10.57
N LEU A 100 4.71 -2.03 10.53
CA LEU A 100 3.32 -2.42 10.73
C LEU A 100 3.12 -2.80 12.20
N ASP A 101 2.34 -2.00 12.90
CA ASP A 101 1.99 -2.20 14.30
C ASP A 101 0.52 -2.55 14.46
N HIS A 102 0.24 -3.32 15.52
CA HIS A 102 -1.07 -3.79 15.90
C HIS A 102 -1.37 -3.43 17.35
N ASP A 103 -2.37 -2.58 17.56
CA ASP A 103 -2.91 -2.22 18.87
C ASP A 103 -3.91 -3.28 19.34
N LEU A 104 -3.45 -4.09 20.30
CA LEU A 104 -4.19 -5.18 20.90
C LEU A 104 -5.43 -4.71 21.68
N ARG A 105 -5.44 -3.46 22.18
CA ARG A 105 -6.58 -2.90 22.93
C ARG A 105 -7.68 -2.41 22.01
N ALA A 106 -7.33 -1.87 20.85
CA ALA A 106 -8.28 -1.44 19.83
C ALA A 106 -8.82 -2.63 19.00
N CYS A 107 -8.12 -3.77 18.99
CA CYS A 107 -8.52 -4.93 18.22
C CYS A 107 -9.80 -5.58 18.78
N ARG A 108 -10.82 -5.72 17.91
CA ARG A 108 -12.09 -6.43 18.21
C ARG A 108 -12.18 -7.79 17.51
N SER A 109 -11.07 -8.32 17.01
CA SER A 109 -10.98 -9.65 16.39
C SER A 109 -11.98 -9.92 15.25
N CYS A 110 -12.34 -8.90 14.45
CA CYS A 110 -13.23 -9.04 13.29
C CYS A 110 -12.61 -9.81 12.11
N ARG A 111 -11.27 -9.95 12.10
CA ARG A 111 -10.45 -10.65 11.10
C ARG A 111 -10.54 -10.10 9.67
N ASN A 112 -10.98 -8.86 9.49
CA ASN A 112 -10.99 -8.24 8.15
C ASN A 112 -9.58 -8.09 7.57
N CYS A 113 -8.59 -7.79 8.40
CA CYS A 113 -7.18 -7.73 8.01
C CYS A 113 -6.68 -9.06 7.40
N VAL A 114 -7.01 -10.19 8.02
CA VAL A 114 -6.68 -11.53 7.53
C VAL A 114 -7.39 -11.81 6.21
N LYS A 115 -8.71 -11.55 6.16
CA LYS A 115 -9.55 -11.82 4.98
C LYS A 115 -9.12 -11.05 3.74
N LEU A 116 -8.67 -9.79 3.91
CA LEU A 116 -8.28 -8.92 2.81
C LEU A 116 -6.78 -8.95 2.49
N CYS A 117 -5.99 -9.71 3.24
CA CYS A 117 -4.59 -9.92 2.91
C CYS A 117 -4.48 -10.77 1.64
N THR A 118 -4.23 -10.13 0.49
CA THR A 118 -4.15 -10.81 -0.81
C THR A 118 -2.95 -11.73 -0.96
N LEU A 119 -1.91 -11.52 -0.14
CA LEU A 119 -0.70 -12.35 -0.14
C LEU A 119 -0.84 -13.56 0.79
N GLY A 120 -1.87 -13.63 1.64
CA GLY A 120 -2.04 -14.71 2.61
C GLY A 120 -0.94 -14.73 3.68
N THR A 121 -0.24 -13.62 3.88
CA THR A 121 0.94 -13.49 4.75
C THR A 121 0.57 -13.20 6.21
N LEU A 122 -0.66 -12.75 6.45
CA LEU A 122 -1.19 -12.35 7.75
C LEU A 122 -2.26 -13.33 8.23
N SER A 123 -2.12 -13.82 9.46
CA SER A 123 -3.04 -14.78 10.08
C SER A 123 -3.40 -14.37 11.51
N ALA A 124 -4.54 -14.86 12.01
CA ALA A 124 -4.98 -14.60 13.37
C ALA A 124 -4.48 -15.70 14.31
N GLY A 125 -3.79 -15.29 15.36
CA GLY A 125 -3.36 -16.15 16.45
C GLY A 125 -4.41 -16.27 17.56
N GLU A 126 -3.92 -16.60 18.75
CA GLU A 126 -4.73 -16.76 19.96
C GLU A 126 -5.22 -15.44 20.54
N SER A 127 -6.12 -15.53 21.51
CA SER A 127 -6.63 -14.39 22.27
C SER A 127 -5.53 -13.75 23.11
N VAL A 128 -5.53 -12.43 23.18
CA VAL A 128 -4.53 -11.66 23.93
C VAL A 128 -4.66 -11.90 25.43
N ALA A 129 -3.53 -12.11 26.11
CA ALA A 129 -3.48 -12.23 27.55
C ALA A 129 -3.72 -10.87 28.23
N TRP A 130 -4.42 -10.87 29.38
CA TRP A 130 -4.71 -9.64 30.13
C TRP A 130 -3.47 -8.84 30.51
N GLN A 131 -2.35 -9.52 30.78
CA GLN A 131 -1.07 -8.90 31.10
C GLN A 131 -0.56 -8.03 29.94
N ASP A 132 -0.64 -8.54 28.71
CA ASP A 132 -0.14 -7.84 27.53
C ASP A 132 -0.98 -6.62 27.18
N LEU A 133 -2.29 -6.64 27.49
CA LEU A 133 -3.16 -5.46 27.37
C LEU A 133 -2.80 -4.33 28.36
N MET A 134 -2.17 -4.67 29.49
CA MET A 134 -1.79 -3.70 30.52
C MET A 134 -0.37 -3.15 30.34
N GLU A 135 0.57 -3.99 29.91
CA GLU A 135 2.00 -3.66 29.90
C GLU A 135 2.51 -3.21 28.52
N SER A 136 2.22 -3.97 27.45
CA SER A 136 2.68 -3.69 26.09
C SER A 136 1.60 -4.05 25.07
N HIS A 137 0.63 -3.16 24.92
CA HIS A 137 -0.53 -3.34 24.05
C HIS A 137 -0.25 -3.18 22.55
N ILE A 138 0.98 -2.85 22.17
CA ILE A 138 1.39 -2.71 20.77
C ILE A 138 2.24 -3.92 20.40
N GLN A 139 1.78 -4.66 19.39
CA GLN A 139 2.51 -5.76 18.77
C GLN A 139 3.07 -5.29 17.42
N THR A 140 4.40 -5.23 17.29
CA THR A 140 5.03 -4.98 15.99
C THR A 140 5.01 -6.25 15.15
N LEU A 141 4.36 -6.20 14.00
CA LEU A 141 4.12 -7.34 13.12
C LEU A 141 5.18 -7.49 12.02
N ALA A 142 5.62 -6.37 11.45
CA ALA A 142 6.60 -6.38 10.37
C ALA A 142 7.32 -5.04 10.26
N VAL A 143 8.55 -5.09 9.75
CA VAL A 143 9.31 -3.92 9.31
C VAL A 143 9.73 -4.18 7.87
N VAL A 144 9.36 -3.27 6.96
CA VAL A 144 9.49 -3.45 5.52
C VAL A 144 10.16 -2.23 4.89
N PRO A 145 11.23 -2.39 4.10
CA PRO A 145 11.84 -1.28 3.38
C PRO A 145 11.00 -0.94 2.13
N LEU A 146 10.00 -0.07 2.27
CA LEU A 146 9.22 0.38 1.11
C LEU A 146 9.96 1.50 0.38
N VAL A 147 10.00 1.39 -0.95
CA VAL A 147 10.53 2.43 -1.83
C VAL A 147 9.56 2.67 -2.98
N ASP A 148 9.63 3.86 -3.57
CA ASP A 148 8.89 4.15 -4.81
C ASP A 148 9.63 3.53 -6.00
N CYS A 149 8.92 2.80 -6.86
CA CYS A 149 9.50 2.19 -8.04
C CYS A 149 9.97 3.28 -9.02
N PRO A 150 11.25 3.30 -9.45
CA PRO A 150 11.77 4.35 -10.32
C PRO A 150 11.13 4.37 -11.72
N ASN A 151 10.45 3.28 -12.12
CA ASN A 151 9.79 3.18 -13.42
C ASN A 151 8.31 3.61 -13.41
N CYS A 152 7.58 3.36 -12.32
CA CYS A 152 6.12 3.61 -12.27
C CYS A 152 5.64 4.42 -11.06
N GLY A 153 6.50 4.70 -10.09
CA GLY A 153 6.16 5.41 -8.86
C GLY A 153 5.38 4.59 -7.82
N ALA A 154 4.99 3.35 -8.12
CA ALA A 154 4.30 2.50 -7.14
C ALA A 154 5.24 2.12 -5.98
N ARG A 155 4.73 2.18 -4.75
CA ARG A 155 5.44 1.67 -3.56
C ARG A 155 5.50 0.15 -3.58
N TYR A 156 6.68 -0.39 -3.30
CA TYR A 156 6.90 -1.82 -3.18
C TYR A 156 8.03 -2.13 -2.19
N ASP A 157 8.10 -3.39 -1.77
CA ASP A 157 9.16 -3.89 -0.90
C ASP A 157 10.49 -3.97 -1.63
N LYS A 158 11.49 -3.21 -1.18
CA LYS A 158 12.83 -3.17 -1.77
C LYS A 158 13.52 -4.54 -1.76
N ARG A 159 13.11 -5.47 -0.90
CA ARG A 159 13.65 -6.84 -0.86
C ARG A 159 13.32 -7.65 -2.12
N GLU A 160 12.29 -7.27 -2.86
CA GLU A 160 11.89 -7.94 -4.11
C GLU A 160 12.84 -7.65 -5.29
N GLY A 161 13.56 -6.52 -5.27
CA GLY A 161 14.53 -6.17 -6.32
C GLY A 161 14.70 -4.68 -6.57
N ASP A 162 15.08 -4.32 -7.79
CA ASP A 162 15.29 -2.92 -8.22
C ASP A 162 14.05 -2.25 -8.79
N LEU A 163 13.07 -3.04 -9.20
CA LEU A 163 11.77 -2.60 -9.70
C LEU A 163 10.67 -3.41 -9.02
N CYS A 164 9.47 -2.85 -8.95
CA CYS A 164 8.32 -3.59 -8.44
C CYS A 164 8.00 -4.80 -9.33
N ALA A 165 7.37 -5.82 -8.74
CA ALA A 165 7.02 -7.07 -9.43
C ALA A 165 6.35 -6.86 -10.80
N LEU A 166 5.45 -5.87 -10.93
CA LEU A 166 4.77 -5.57 -12.21
C LEU A 166 5.72 -4.96 -13.25
N CYS A 167 6.62 -4.06 -12.85
CA CYS A 167 7.57 -3.46 -13.77
C CYS A 167 8.62 -4.47 -14.25
N THR A 168 9.14 -5.30 -13.34
CA THR A 168 10.01 -6.43 -13.69
C THR A 168 9.31 -7.35 -14.68
N PHE A 169 8.07 -7.77 -14.39
CA PHE A 169 7.29 -8.61 -15.28
C PHE A 169 7.09 -8.00 -16.68
N ARG A 170 6.77 -6.69 -16.76
CA ARG A 170 6.58 -6.00 -18.05
C ARG A 170 7.87 -5.86 -18.84
N GLN A 171 9.02 -5.71 -18.20
CA GLN A 171 10.32 -5.67 -18.87
C GLN A 171 10.70 -7.04 -19.43
N GLU A 172 10.44 -8.11 -18.68
CA GLU A 172 10.67 -9.48 -19.12
C GLU A 172 9.67 -9.95 -20.20
N ASN A 173 8.47 -9.35 -20.22
CA ASN A 173 7.37 -9.73 -21.11
C ASN A 173 6.79 -8.49 -21.83
N PRO A 174 7.50 -7.90 -22.82
CA PRO A 174 7.09 -6.64 -23.47
C PRO A 174 5.72 -6.69 -24.13
N PHE A 175 5.29 -7.88 -24.55
CA PHE A 175 3.99 -8.10 -25.20
C PHE A 175 2.91 -8.62 -24.24
N GLY A 176 3.15 -8.56 -22.93
CA GLY A 176 2.20 -9.02 -21.90
C GLY A 176 2.00 -10.54 -21.86
N ALA A 177 2.88 -11.31 -22.51
CA ALA A 177 2.89 -12.76 -22.52
C ALA A 177 4.34 -13.27 -22.45
N ALA A 178 4.53 -14.42 -21.79
CA ALA A 178 5.78 -15.17 -21.89
C ALA A 178 6.02 -15.52 -23.35
N SER A 179 7.26 -15.35 -23.81
CA SER A 179 7.59 -15.67 -25.20
C SER A 179 7.24 -17.13 -25.53
N PRO A 180 6.81 -17.44 -26.77
CA PRO A 180 6.48 -18.80 -27.17
C PRO A 180 7.58 -19.84 -26.87
N GLU A 181 8.85 -19.41 -26.94
CA GLU A 181 10.02 -20.26 -26.67
C GLU A 181 10.14 -20.64 -25.18
N GLN A 182 9.94 -19.69 -24.26
CA GLN A 182 9.95 -19.95 -22.82
C GLN A 182 8.83 -20.93 -22.41
N MET A 183 7.66 -20.79 -23.05
CA MET A 183 6.50 -21.64 -22.77
C MET A 183 6.64 -23.04 -23.41
N ALA A 184 7.20 -23.14 -24.63
CA ALA A 184 7.52 -24.41 -25.28
C ALA A 184 8.57 -25.22 -24.51
N GLY A 185 9.57 -24.55 -23.92
CA GLY A 185 10.56 -25.15 -23.03
C GLY A 185 9.95 -25.75 -21.77
N ALA A 186 9.05 -25.03 -21.10
CA ALA A 186 8.37 -25.53 -19.89
C ALA A 186 7.45 -26.73 -20.18
N ILE A 187 6.68 -26.68 -21.27
CA ILE A 187 5.77 -27.77 -21.68
C ILE A 187 6.57 -29.02 -22.08
N SER A 188 7.65 -28.85 -22.85
CA SER A 188 8.50 -29.98 -23.25
C SER A 188 9.18 -30.64 -22.03
N GLN A 189 9.71 -29.85 -21.09
CA GLN A 189 10.32 -30.38 -19.87
C GLN A 189 9.31 -31.08 -18.95
N ALA A 190 8.10 -30.55 -18.80
CA ALA A 190 7.04 -31.20 -18.03
C ALA A 190 6.67 -32.56 -18.63
N ARG A 191 6.55 -32.63 -19.96
CA ARG A 191 6.26 -33.86 -20.71
C ARG A 191 7.39 -34.89 -20.58
N VAL A 192 8.65 -34.46 -20.67
CA VAL A 192 9.83 -35.32 -20.45
C VAL A 192 9.88 -35.85 -19.01
N ARG A 193 9.60 -35.00 -18.01
CA ARG A 193 9.53 -35.43 -16.60
C ARG A 193 8.41 -36.44 -16.35
N ALA A 194 7.25 -36.27 -16.99
CA ALA A 194 6.14 -37.22 -16.90
C ALA A 194 6.49 -38.59 -17.52
N MET A 195 7.17 -38.61 -18.67
CA MET A 195 7.67 -39.84 -19.29
C MET A 195 8.71 -40.55 -18.39
N ARG A 196 9.66 -39.81 -17.79
CA ARG A 196 10.63 -40.40 -16.87
C ARG A 196 9.98 -40.99 -15.60
N ARG A 197 8.93 -40.36 -15.07
CA ARG A 197 8.20 -40.86 -13.88
C ARG A 197 7.41 -42.14 -14.15
N SER A 198 6.81 -42.28 -15.33
CA SER A 198 6.10 -43.52 -15.73
C SER A 198 7.08 -44.68 -15.90
N GLN A 199 8.22 -44.43 -16.56
CA GLN A 199 9.28 -45.43 -16.72
C GLN A 199 9.90 -45.89 -15.39
N MET A 200 10.04 -45.01 -14.39
CA MET A 200 10.54 -45.43 -13.06
C MET A 200 9.52 -46.26 -12.27
N ARG A 201 8.21 -46.00 -12.39
CA ARG A 201 7.16 -46.81 -11.73
C ARG A 201 7.05 -48.23 -12.31
N GLU A 202 7.22 -48.38 -13.62
CA GLU A 202 7.16 -49.69 -14.28
C GLU A 202 8.35 -50.59 -13.91
N GLY A 203 9.53 -50.01 -13.68
CA GLY A 203 10.72 -50.74 -13.22
C GLY A 203 10.68 -51.18 -11.75
N GLU A 204 9.86 -50.54 -10.93
CA GLU A 204 9.70 -50.87 -9.50
C GLU A 204 8.69 -52.01 -9.26
N THR A 205 7.86 -52.33 -10.26
CA THR A 205 6.83 -53.38 -10.19
C THR A 205 7.30 -54.74 -10.74
N THR A 206 8.52 -54.81 -11.30
CA THR A 206 9.07 -56.00 -11.98
C THR A 206 10.17 -56.73 -11.18
N ARG A 207 10.25 -56.51 -9.87
CA ARG A 207 11.21 -57.16 -8.97
C ARG A 207 10.49 -57.96 -7.88
#